data_AF-A0A3B8SPF2-F1
#
_entry.id   AF-A0A3B8SPF2-F1
#
_cell.length_a   1.000
_cell.length_b   1.000
_cell.length_c   1.000
_cell.angle_alpha   90.00
_cell.angle_beta   90.00
_cell.angle_gamma   90.00
#
_symmetry.space_group_name_H-M   'P 1'
#
loop_
_entity.id
_entity.type
_entity.pdbx_description
1 polymer ?
#
loop_
_entity_poly.entity_id
_entity_poly.type
_entity_poly.pdbx_seq_one_letter_code
_entity_poly.pdbx_strand_id
1 'polypeptide(L)'
;MALEHEGTVTVNTSEFYGMSAEGIQNYISEIQTIVIQEACENLESGKDALHTALRTGWTGQAEVNFEKNFDNQITATVNALKSAEAALEAELYAIANSWIEQDKQMVEVSE
;
A
#
# COMPACT_ATOMS: atom_id res chain seq x y z
N MET A 1 -38.37 -49.15 0.51
CA MET A 1 -39.05 -48.17 1.37
C MET A 1 -37.98 -47.22 1.84
N ALA A 2 -37.93 -46.03 1.25
CA ALA A 2 -36.82 -45.09 1.42
C ALA A 2 -36.90 -44.42 2.81
N LEU A 3 -35.72 -44.22 3.41
CA LEU A 3 -35.51 -43.52 4.67
C LEU A 3 -35.76 -42.02 4.45
N GLU A 4 -36.73 -41.45 5.15
CA GLU A 4 -36.91 -40.01 5.26
C GLU A 4 -35.94 -39.47 6.31
N HIS A 5 -34.91 -38.77 5.83
CA HIS A 5 -33.98 -38.01 6.64
C HIS A 5 -34.35 -36.53 6.47
N GLU A 6 -35.38 -36.06 7.19
CA GLU A 6 -35.66 -34.63 7.29
C GLU A 6 -34.70 -33.98 8.28
N GLY A 7 -33.43 -33.91 7.87
CA GLY A 7 -32.53 -32.89 8.40
C GLY A 7 -32.90 -31.58 7.73
N THR A 8 -33.61 -30.70 8.43
CA THR A 8 -33.61 -29.27 8.08
C THR A 8 -32.16 -28.81 8.09
N VAL A 9 -31.57 -28.75 6.91
CA VAL A 9 -30.35 -28.00 6.68
C VAL A 9 -30.77 -26.55 6.84
N THR A 10 -30.60 -26.02 8.05
CA THR A 10 -30.52 -24.58 8.24
C THR A 10 -29.30 -24.15 7.44
N VAL A 11 -29.53 -23.70 6.21
CA VAL A 11 -28.52 -22.98 5.45
C VAL A 11 -28.32 -21.71 6.25
N ASN A 12 -27.32 -21.71 7.13
CA ASN A 12 -26.69 -20.48 7.54
C ASN A 12 -26.10 -19.92 6.25
N THR A 13 -26.90 -19.15 5.53
CA THR A 13 -26.39 -18.16 4.58
C THR A 13 -25.66 -17.15 5.45
N SER A 14 -24.45 -17.49 5.90
CA SER A 14 -23.44 -16.49 6.15
C SER A 14 -23.23 -15.82 4.81
N GLU A 15 -24.01 -14.76 4.61
CA GLU A 15 -23.95 -13.78 3.54
C GLU A 15 -22.53 -13.66 3.01
N PHE A 16 -22.25 -14.46 1.98
CA PHE A 16 -20.99 -14.43 1.23
C PHE A 16 -21.17 -13.32 0.18
N TYR A 17 -21.34 -12.09 0.66
CA TYR A 17 -21.41 -10.91 -0.20
C TYR A 17 -20.14 -10.10 0.00
N GLY A 18 -19.39 -9.99 -1.11
CA GLY A 18 -18.34 -9.01 -1.35
C GLY A 18 -17.09 -9.14 -0.47
N MET A 19 -15.91 -9.00 -1.06
CA MET A 19 -14.69 -8.76 -0.29
C MET A 19 -14.95 -7.55 0.63
N SER A 20 -14.82 -7.71 1.96
CA SER A 20 -15.16 -6.62 2.88
C SER A 20 -14.27 -5.41 2.56
N ALA A 21 -14.84 -4.20 2.58
CA ALA A 21 -14.09 -2.97 2.39
C ALA A 21 -12.86 -2.91 3.32
N GLU A 22 -12.99 -3.50 4.51
CA GLU A 22 -11.91 -3.71 5.48
C GLU A 22 -10.80 -4.65 4.97
N GLY A 23 -11.13 -5.76 4.32
CA GLY A 23 -10.14 -6.68 3.74
C GLY A 23 -9.34 -6.05 2.59
N ILE A 24 -9.98 -5.19 1.80
CA ILE A 24 -9.31 -4.41 0.74
C ILE A 24 -8.39 -3.38 1.38
N GLN A 25 -8.89 -2.60 2.34
CA GLN A 25 -8.10 -1.60 3.06
C GLN A 25 -6.87 -2.23 3.75
N ASN A 26 -7.03 -3.40 4.38
CA ASN A 26 -5.93 -4.11 5.02
C ASN A 26 -4.89 -4.61 4.01
N TYR A 27 -5.34 -5.24 2.92
CA TYR A 27 -4.43 -5.73 1.87
C TYR A 27 -3.61 -4.60 1.22
N ILE A 28 -4.27 -3.47 0.99
CA ILE A 28 -3.66 -2.26 0.46
C ILE A 28 -2.64 -1.69 1.45
N SER A 29 -3.05 -1.53 2.71
CA SER A 29 -2.19 -1.00 3.77
C SER A 29 -0.94 -1.88 3.97
N GLU A 30 -1.07 -3.20 3.94
CA GLU A 30 0.04 -4.14 4.14
C GLU A 30 1.06 -4.11 2.99
N ILE A 31 0.62 -4.14 1.73
CA ILE A 31 1.53 -4.08 0.58
C ILE A 31 2.19 -2.71 0.46
N GLN A 32 1.44 -1.63 0.71
CA GLN A 32 1.93 -0.26 0.57
C GLN A 32 2.95 0.12 1.64
N THR A 33 2.66 -0.18 2.91
CA THR A 33 3.54 0.20 4.01
C THR A 33 4.89 -0.50 3.89
N ILE A 34 4.93 -1.76 3.45
CA ILE A 34 6.18 -2.51 3.43
C ILE A 34 7.09 -2.01 2.30
N VAL A 35 6.62 -1.94 1.06
CA VAL A 35 7.52 -1.73 -0.10
C VAL A 35 8.04 -0.29 -0.19
N ILE A 36 7.16 0.71 -0.03
CA ILE A 36 7.56 2.11 -0.16
C ILE A 36 8.38 2.56 1.05
N GLN A 37 8.01 2.09 2.25
CA GLN A 37 8.77 2.41 3.44
C GLN A 37 10.13 1.74 3.45
N GLU A 38 10.23 0.44 3.10
CA GLU A 38 11.52 -0.24 2.95
C GLU A 38 12.40 0.43 1.89
N ALA A 39 11.82 0.89 0.77
CA ALA A 39 12.57 1.62 -0.25
C ALA A 39 13.12 2.95 0.27
N CYS A 40 12.31 3.71 1.03
CA CYS A 40 12.76 4.95 1.66
C CYS A 40 13.85 4.71 2.71
N GLU A 41 13.64 3.73 3.59
CA GLU A 41 14.60 3.36 4.65
C GLU A 41 15.94 2.89 4.04
N ASN A 42 15.89 2.10 2.97
CA ASN A 42 17.10 1.65 2.26
C ASN A 42 17.84 2.80 1.56
N LEU A 43 17.11 3.76 0.98
CA LEU A 43 17.73 4.95 0.38
C LEU A 43 18.40 5.83 1.43
N GLU A 44 17.76 6.04 2.58
CA GLU A 44 18.32 6.82 3.68
C GLU A 44 19.49 6.11 4.36
N SER A 45 19.39 4.81 4.61
CA SER A 45 20.49 4.02 5.18
C SER A 45 21.69 3.91 4.23
N GLY A 46 21.42 3.67 2.94
CA GLY A 46 22.45 3.63 1.90
C GLY A 46 23.17 4.97 1.74
N LYS A 47 22.46 6.08 1.97
CA LYS A 47 23.03 7.43 1.94
C LYS A 47 24.12 7.60 2.99
N ASP A 48 23.86 7.22 4.24
CA ASP A 48 24.82 7.38 5.34
C ASP A 48 26.09 6.52 5.13
N ALA A 49 25.92 5.31 4.59
CA ALA A 49 27.02 4.43 4.22
C ALA A 49 27.90 5.05 3.11
N LEU A 50 27.27 5.65 2.09
CA LEU A 50 27.96 6.33 1.00
C LEU A 50 28.69 7.58 1.46
N HIS A 51 28.09 8.42 2.30
CA HIS A 51 28.76 9.58 2.90
C HIS A 51 30.01 9.16 3.68
N THR A 52 29.90 8.10 4.48
CA THR A 52 31.02 7.56 5.25
C THR A 52 32.16 7.10 4.34
N ALA A 53 31.84 6.40 3.25
CA ALA A 53 32.85 5.95 2.28
C ALA A 53 33.49 7.13 1.55
N LEU A 54 32.72 8.12 1.11
CA LEU A 54 33.21 9.28 0.34
C LEU A 54 34.16 10.16 1.16
N ARG A 55 33.84 10.39 2.43
CA ARG A 55 34.69 11.17 3.37
C ARG A 55 36.08 10.58 3.59
N THR A 56 36.29 9.30 3.29
CA THR A 56 37.61 8.67 3.41
C THR A 56 38.54 8.93 2.23
N GLY A 57 38.01 9.33 1.07
CA GLY A 57 38.77 9.47 -0.18
C GLY A 57 38.69 10.83 -0.85
N TRP A 58 37.66 11.63 -0.57
CA TRP A 58 37.47 12.96 -1.12
C TRP A 58 37.54 14.02 -0.03
N THR A 59 38.19 15.14 -0.33
CA THR A 59 38.33 16.27 0.58
C THR A 59 38.07 17.57 -0.15
N GLY A 60 37.58 18.57 0.59
CA GLY A 60 37.43 19.94 0.10
C GLY A 60 36.11 20.17 -0.65
N GLN A 61 36.08 21.17 -1.52
CA GLN A 61 34.81 21.65 -2.09
C GLN A 61 34.07 20.61 -2.95
N ALA A 62 34.79 19.67 -3.57
CA ALA A 62 34.21 18.62 -4.39
C ALA A 62 33.36 17.64 -3.55
N GLU A 63 33.84 17.30 -2.35
CA GLU A 63 33.11 16.49 -1.37
C GLU A 63 31.80 17.16 -0.96
N VAL A 64 31.89 18.42 -0.51
CA VAL A 64 30.72 19.21 -0.07
C VAL A 64 29.68 19.33 -1.18
N ASN A 65 30.12 19.56 -2.42
CA ASN A 65 29.22 19.67 -3.57
C ASN A 65 28.57 18.32 -3.91
N PHE A 66 29.31 17.22 -3.82
CA PHE A 66 28.77 15.89 -4.06
C PHE A 66 27.73 15.54 -2.99
N GLU A 67 28.07 15.67 -1.70
CA GLU A 67 27.16 15.37 -0.59
C GLU A 67 25.86 16.15 -0.74
N LYS A 68 25.95 17.45 -1.00
CA LYS A 68 24.77 18.30 -1.23
C LYS A 68 23.92 17.82 -2.40
N ASN A 69 24.53 17.51 -3.54
CA ASN A 69 23.79 17.06 -4.73
C ASN A 69 23.16 15.69 -4.51
N PHE A 70 23.86 14.81 -3.81
CA PHE A 70 23.40 13.47 -3.49
C PHE A 70 22.25 13.50 -2.48
N ASP A 71 22.38 14.27 -1.40
CA ASP A 71 21.29 14.52 -0.44
C ASP A 71 20.04 15.06 -1.15
N ASN A 72 20.19 16.07 -2.01
CA ASN A 72 19.07 16.63 -2.76
C ASN A 72 18.38 15.60 -3.65
N GLN A 73 19.14 14.72 -4.33
CA GLN A 73 18.57 13.68 -5.17
C GLN A 73 17.87 12.59 -4.36
N ILE A 74 18.43 12.18 -3.23
CA ILE A 74 17.78 11.22 -2.32
C ILE A 74 16.47 11.81 -1.79
N THR A 75 16.50 13.05 -1.28
CA THR A 75 15.28 13.74 -0.82
C THR A 75 14.23 13.87 -1.93
N ALA A 76 14.64 14.24 -3.15
CA ALA A 76 13.72 14.33 -4.28
C ALA A 76 13.08 12.97 -4.61
N THR A 77 13.87 11.89 -4.56
CA THR A 77 13.40 10.53 -4.84
C THR A 77 12.42 10.05 -3.75
N VAL A 78 12.75 10.26 -2.48
CA VAL A 78 11.87 9.93 -1.34
C VAL A 78 10.55 10.69 -1.45
N ASN A 79 10.58 11.98 -1.78
CA ASN A 79 9.36 12.77 -1.97
C ASN A 79 8.51 12.27 -3.15
N ALA A 80 9.14 11.84 -4.24
CA ALA A 80 8.45 11.27 -5.38
C ALA A 80 7.78 9.93 -5.02
N LEU A 81 8.46 9.07 -4.26
CA LEU A 81 7.89 7.81 -3.76
C LEU A 81 6.68 8.04 -2.86
N LYS A 82 6.77 8.98 -1.90
CA LYS A 82 5.64 9.38 -1.04
C LYS A 82 4.47 9.99 -1.82
N SER A 83 4.77 10.71 -2.90
CA SER A 83 3.71 11.27 -3.75
C SER A 83 3.00 10.17 -4.55
N ALA A 84 3.75 9.18 -5.04
CA ALA A 84 3.18 8.01 -5.73
C ALA A 84 2.35 7.14 -4.78
N GLU A 85 2.79 7.01 -3.53
CA GLU A 85 2.04 6.38 -2.44
C GLU A 85 0.67 7.04 -2.24
N ALA A 86 0.65 8.35 -2.00
CA ALA A 86 -0.59 9.10 -1.79
C ALA A 86 -1.54 9.02 -2.99
N ALA A 87 -0.99 9.02 -4.22
CA ALA A 87 -1.80 8.84 -5.43
C ALA A 87 -2.43 7.44 -5.51
N LEU A 88 -1.66 6.40 -5.18
CA LEU A 88 -2.14 5.03 -5.16
C LEU A 88 -3.21 4.82 -4.07
N GLU A 89 -3.02 5.36 -2.86
CA GLU A 89 -4.04 5.36 -1.81
C GLU A 89 -5.35 5.99 -2.28
N ALA A 90 -5.28 7.15 -2.95
CA ALA A 90 -6.45 7.84 -3.45
C ALA A 90 -7.24 7.01 -4.49
N GLU A 91 -6.55 6.39 -5.46
CA GLU A 91 -7.16 5.51 -6.46
C GLU A 91 -7.83 4.29 -5.81
N LEU A 92 -7.17 3.70 -4.81
CA LEU A 92 -7.68 2.52 -4.14
C LEU A 92 -8.89 2.84 -3.25
N TYR A 93 -8.90 3.98 -2.57
CA TYR A 93 -10.09 4.47 -1.88
C TYR A 93 -11.25 4.73 -2.86
N ALA A 94 -10.97 5.26 -4.05
CA ALA A 94 -11.98 5.45 -5.07
C ALA A 94 -12.59 4.11 -5.53
N ILE A 95 -11.76 3.09 -5.75
CA ILE A 95 -12.23 1.74 -6.10
C ILE A 95 -13.09 1.15 -4.98
N ALA A 96 -12.61 1.23 -3.73
CA ALA A 96 -13.35 0.71 -2.57
C ALA A 96 -14.74 1.38 -2.43
N ASN A 97 -14.79 2.71 -2.57
CA ASN A 97 -16.06 3.45 -2.56
C ASN A 97 -16.97 3.06 -3.72
N SER A 98 -16.41 2.85 -4.92
CA SER A 98 -17.19 2.38 -6.07
C SER A 98 -17.78 0.99 -5.84
N TRP A 99 -17.07 0.09 -5.15
CA TRP A 99 -17.58 -1.25 -4.85
C TRP A 99 -18.69 -1.21 -3.79
N ILE A 100 -18.53 -0.40 -2.74
CA ILE A 100 -19.58 -0.19 -1.72
C ILE A 100 -20.86 0.34 -2.38
N GLU A 101 -20.72 1.29 -3.32
CA GLU A 101 -21.87 1.87 -4.01
C GLU A 101 -22.55 0.85 -4.95
N GLN A 102 -21.78 0.05 -5.69
CA GLN A 102 -22.32 -1.03 -6.51
C GLN A 102 -23.07 -2.08 -5.66
N ASP A 103 -22.52 -2.45 -4.51
CA ASP A 103 -23.14 -3.40 -3.59
C ASP A 103 -24.48 -2.88 -3.05
N LYS A 104 -24.54 -1.60 -2.63
CA LYS A 104 -25.81 -0.95 -2.23
C LYS A 104 -26.85 -0.97 -3.34
N GLN A 105 -26.45 -0.62 -4.56
CA GLN A 105 -27.35 -0.59 -5.70
C GLN A 105 -27.91 -1.98 -6.01
N MET A 106 -27.15 -3.05 -5.79
CA MET A 106 -27.63 -4.43 -5.99
C MET A 106 -28.69 -4.85 -4.96
N VAL A 107 -28.63 -4.30 -3.74
CA VAL A 107 -29.65 -4.55 -2.70
C VAL A 107 -30.94 -3.75 -2.99
N GLU A 108 -30.82 -2.52 -3.51
CA GLU A 108 -31.96 -1.62 -3.76
C GLU A 108 -32.87 -2.04 -4.93
N VAL A 109 -32.43 -2.87 -5.88
CA VAL A 109 -33.30 -3.37 -6.99
C VAL A 109 -34.16 -4.58 -6.59
N SER A 110 -34.21 -4.92 -5.30
CA SER A 110 -34.93 -6.09 -4.77
C SER A 110 -36.37 -5.77 -4.33
N GLU A 111 -37.16 -5.06 -5.14
CA GLU A 111 -38.62 -4.92 -4.96
C GLU A 111 -39.38 -5.11 -6.29
#